data_AF-A0A2L0R2X3-F1
#
_entry.id   AF-A0A2L0R2X3-F1
#
_cell.length_a   1.000
_cell.length_b   1.000
_cell.length_c   1.000
_cell.angle_alpha   90.00
_cell.angle_beta   90.00
_cell.angle_gamma   90.00
#
_symmetry.space_group_name_H-M   'P 1'
#
loop_
_entity.id
_entity.type
_entity.pdbx_description
1 polymer ?
#
loop_
_entity_poly.entity_id
_entity_poly.type
_entity_poly.pdbx_seq_one_letter_code
_entity_poly.pdbx_strand_id
1 'polypeptide(L)'
;MDEYSEELVNLAFMALDHAIDSVVSSGTDLVPFVIREHGGQRSLQRYLVDGKLEAGVAAARQSVLQEPLPDRVALAWDGFMTTSEGRQEAVFVESYEQGTPAGFIMAQRYQRAGFLKKKRESLGNPALVEKNTAPLF
;
A
#
# COMPACT_ATOMS: atom_id res chain seq x y z
N MET A 1 -2.60 13.53 -11.17
CA MET A 1 -2.38 13.56 -9.71
C MET A 1 -1.48 14.76 -9.42
N ASP A 2 -1.85 15.92 -9.95
CA ASP A 2 -0.89 16.97 -10.27
C ASP A 2 -0.55 17.84 -9.05
N GLU A 3 -1.21 17.55 -7.92
CA GLU A 3 -1.02 18.13 -6.60
C GLU A 3 0.06 17.41 -5.77
N TYR A 4 0.60 16.29 -6.27
CA TYR A 4 1.67 15.51 -5.63
C TYR A 4 2.92 15.49 -6.51
N SER A 5 4.11 15.34 -5.89
CA SER A 5 5.36 15.21 -6.64
C SER A 5 5.35 13.96 -7.53
N GLU A 6 6.00 14.02 -8.70
CA GLU A 6 6.11 12.87 -9.59
C GLU A 6 6.79 11.69 -8.89
N GLU A 7 7.78 11.97 -8.03
CA GLU A 7 8.50 10.98 -7.25
C GLU A 7 7.59 10.24 -6.26
N LEU A 8 6.69 10.96 -5.56
CA LEU A 8 5.73 10.32 -4.66
C LEU A 8 4.72 9.46 -5.43
N VAL A 9 4.23 9.97 -6.57
CA VAL A 9 3.31 9.20 -7.44
C VAL A 9 3.99 7.93 -7.95
N ASN A 10 5.23 8.02 -8.41
CA ASN A 10 6.01 6.88 -8.88
C ASN A 10 6.26 5.85 -7.76
N LEU A 11 6.56 6.31 -6.54
CA LEU A 11 6.71 5.43 -5.38
C LEU A 11 5.41 4.69 -5.05
N ALA A 12 4.27 5.39 -5.10
CA ALA A 12 2.96 4.81 -4.83
C ALA A 12 2.59 3.72 -5.85
N PHE A 13 2.77 3.98 -7.15
CA PHE A 13 2.54 2.97 -8.20
C PHE A 13 3.47 1.77 -8.04
N MET A 14 4.75 2.00 -7.76
CA MET A 14 5.71 0.92 -7.51
C MET A 14 5.30 0.04 -6.33
N ALA A 15 4.86 0.65 -5.22
CA ALA A 15 4.38 -0.10 -4.07
C ALA A 15 3.10 -0.87 -4.40
N LEU A 16 2.20 -0.30 -5.20
CA LEU A 16 0.94 -0.93 -5.61
C LEU A 16 1.18 -2.14 -6.52
N ASP A 17 2.05 -2.00 -7.50
CA ASP A 17 2.47 -3.09 -8.39
C ASP A 17 3.10 -4.23 -7.59
N HIS A 18 4.00 -3.90 -6.66
CA HIS A 18 4.62 -4.90 -5.77
C HIS A 18 3.61 -5.58 -4.85
N ALA A 19 2.61 -4.86 -4.35
CA ALA A 19 1.54 -5.40 -3.51
C ALA A 19 0.65 -6.36 -4.30
N ILE A 20 0.23 -5.98 -5.51
CA ILE A 20 -0.56 -6.83 -6.40
C ILE A 20 0.23 -8.08 -6.82
N ASP A 21 1.47 -7.92 -7.26
CA ASP A 21 2.31 -9.07 -7.63
C ASP A 21 2.52 -10.00 -6.43
N SER A 22 2.70 -9.46 -5.23
CA SER A 22 2.84 -10.26 -4.00
C SER A 22 1.62 -11.15 -3.75
N VAL A 23 0.39 -10.63 -3.89
CA VAL A 23 -0.81 -11.45 -3.67
C VAL A 23 -1.08 -12.40 -4.85
N VAL A 24 -0.85 -11.95 -6.09
CA VAL A 24 -1.08 -12.75 -7.31
C VAL A 24 -0.12 -13.93 -7.39
N SER A 25 1.18 -13.70 -7.19
CA SER A 25 2.23 -14.72 -7.29
C SER A 25 2.19 -15.73 -6.14
N SER A 26 1.95 -15.27 -4.91
CA SER A 26 1.92 -16.14 -3.73
C SER A 26 0.60 -16.88 -3.55
N GLY A 27 -0.51 -16.31 -4.03
CA GLY A 27 -1.86 -16.77 -3.70
C GLY A 27 -2.28 -16.55 -2.24
N THR A 28 -1.44 -15.88 -1.44
CA THR A 28 -1.64 -15.61 -0.01
C THR A 28 -1.94 -14.15 0.27
N ASP A 29 -2.44 -13.85 1.48
CA ASP A 29 -2.76 -12.49 1.91
C ASP A 29 -1.49 -11.65 2.00
N LEU A 30 -1.62 -10.35 1.75
CA LEU A 30 -0.47 -9.46 1.77
C LEU A 30 0.03 -9.27 3.21
N VAL A 31 1.31 -9.57 3.44
CA VAL A 31 1.99 -9.10 4.66
C VAL A 31 2.24 -7.59 4.50
N PRO A 32 1.73 -6.73 5.41
CA PRO A 32 1.93 -5.29 5.32
C PRO A 32 3.40 -4.93 5.16
N PHE A 33 3.68 -3.92 4.36
CA PHE A 33 5.03 -3.46 4.16
C PHE A 33 5.10 -1.96 3.99
N VAL A 34 6.29 -1.42 4.23
CA VAL A 34 6.61 -0.02 4.01
C VAL A 34 7.80 0.05 3.07
N ILE A 35 7.67 0.84 2.00
CA ILE A 35 8.80 1.30 1.20
C ILE A 35 9.15 2.71 1.66
N ARG A 36 10.40 2.95 2.03
CA ARG A 36 10.92 4.27 2.41
C ARG A 36 11.95 4.74 1.40
N GLU A 37 11.94 6.01 1.10
CA GLU A 37 13.03 6.71 0.43
C GLU A 37 13.68 7.68 1.41
N HIS A 38 15.01 7.65 1.51
CA HIS A 38 15.78 8.59 2.32
C HIS A 38 17.16 8.79 1.71
N GLY A 39 17.54 10.04 1.42
CA GLY A 39 18.84 10.37 0.85
C GLY A 39 19.13 9.68 -0.48
N GLY A 40 18.09 9.44 -1.30
CA GLY A 40 18.19 8.73 -2.57
C GLY A 40 18.30 7.19 -2.47
N GLN A 41 18.29 6.63 -1.25
CA GLN A 41 18.22 5.18 -1.03
C GLN A 41 16.78 4.74 -0.81
N ARG A 42 16.47 3.49 -1.19
CA ARG A 42 15.15 2.87 -0.98
C ARG A 42 15.28 1.61 -0.15
N SER A 43 14.38 1.42 0.82
CA SER A 43 14.29 0.20 1.62
C SER A 43 12.85 -0.31 1.68
N LEU A 44 12.70 -1.64 1.80
CA LEU A 44 11.41 -2.29 2.01
C LEU A 44 11.46 -3.09 3.30
N GLN A 45 10.49 -2.86 4.20
CA GLN A 45 10.34 -3.63 5.43
C GLN A 45 8.93 -4.19 5.54
N ARG A 46 8.82 -5.48 5.91
CA ARG A 46 7.54 -6.16 6.14
C ARG A 46 7.21 -6.20 7.62
N TYR A 47 5.93 -6.13 7.97
CA TYR A 47 5.44 -6.08 9.34
C TYR A 47 4.44 -7.22 9.58
N LEU A 48 4.91 -8.28 10.22
CA LEU A 48 4.11 -9.42 10.65
C LEU A 48 4.04 -9.44 12.17
N VAL A 49 2.88 -9.11 12.74
CA VAL A 49 2.67 -9.07 14.19
C VAL A 49 1.61 -10.11 14.56
N ASP A 50 2.04 -11.24 15.10
CA ASP A 50 1.18 -12.37 15.52
C ASP A 50 0.17 -12.83 14.46
N GLY A 51 0.48 -12.65 13.17
CA GLY A 51 -0.42 -12.95 12.06
C GLY A 51 -1.66 -12.03 11.95
N LYS A 52 -1.71 -10.93 12.71
CA LYS A 52 -2.83 -9.97 12.69
C LYS A 52 -2.50 -8.79 11.78
N LEU A 53 -3.32 -8.62 10.74
CA LEU A 53 -3.16 -7.57 9.74
C LEU A 53 -3.15 -6.17 10.37
N GLU A 54 -4.13 -5.84 11.21
CA GLU A 54 -4.30 -4.52 11.80
C GLU A 54 -3.11 -4.16 12.70
N ALA A 55 -2.57 -5.14 13.43
CA ALA A 55 -1.38 -4.95 14.25
C ALA A 55 -0.13 -4.71 13.39
N GLY A 56 0.00 -5.42 12.26
CA GLY A 56 1.04 -5.19 11.27
C GLY A 56 0.99 -3.79 10.66
N VAL A 57 -0.21 -3.32 10.27
CA VAL A 57 -0.42 -1.96 9.74
C VAL A 57 -0.11 -0.90 10.80
N ALA A 58 -0.54 -1.09 12.05
CA ALA A 58 -0.22 -0.18 13.13
C ALA A 58 1.30 -0.09 13.37
N ALA A 59 2.00 -1.23 13.41
CA ALA A 59 3.46 -1.26 13.54
C ALA A 59 4.17 -0.60 12.35
N ALA A 60 3.67 -0.83 11.13
CA ALA A 60 4.15 -0.18 9.92
C ALA A 60 4.02 1.34 10.00
N ARG A 61 2.86 1.88 10.41
CA ARG A 61 2.66 3.32 10.61
C ARG A 61 3.56 3.90 11.69
N GLN A 62 3.71 3.23 12.83
CA GLN A 62 4.60 3.71 13.90
C GLN A 62 6.07 3.77 13.45
N SER A 63 6.49 2.82 12.61
CA SER A 63 7.87 2.74 12.16
C SER A 63 8.28 3.82 11.14
N VAL A 64 7.35 4.62 10.61
CA VAL A 64 7.69 5.75 9.71
C VAL A 64 7.90 7.06 10.48
N LEU A 65 7.57 7.07 11.77
CA LEU A 65 7.75 8.21 12.67
C LEU A 65 9.14 8.24 13.33
N GLN A 66 9.98 7.24 13.04
CA GLN A 66 11.29 7.10 13.66
C GLN A 66 12.33 7.91 12.89
N GLU A 67 13.15 8.68 13.61
CA GLU A 67 14.24 9.45 13.02
C GLU A 67 15.38 8.56 12.49
N PRO A 68 16.00 8.91 11.34
CA PRO A 68 15.67 10.05 10.50
C PRO A 68 14.36 9.83 9.72
N LEU A 69 13.51 10.86 9.65
CA LEU A 69 12.29 10.81 8.85
C LEU A 69 12.61 10.53 7.36
N PRO A 70 11.81 9.69 6.67
CA PRO A 70 12.01 9.42 5.26
C PRO A 70 11.57 10.62 4.40
N ASP A 71 12.23 10.80 3.25
CA ASP A 71 11.84 11.81 2.24
C ASP A 71 10.44 11.48 1.69
N ARG A 72 10.19 10.19 1.41
CA ARG A 72 8.91 9.66 0.95
C ARG A 72 8.64 8.27 1.52
N VAL A 73 7.37 7.93 1.65
CA VAL A 73 6.95 6.61 2.10
C VAL A 73 5.74 6.11 1.31
N ALA A 74 5.67 4.79 1.11
CA ALA A 74 4.48 4.08 0.68
C ALA A 74 4.26 2.87 1.59
N LEU A 75 3.14 2.87 2.32
CA LEU A 75 2.70 1.79 3.19
C LEU A 75 1.62 1.00 2.48
N ALA A 76 1.80 -0.31 2.37
CA ALA A 76 0.87 -1.19 1.65
C ALA A 76 0.28 -2.26 2.56
N TRP A 77 -1.01 -2.56 2.39
CA TRP A 77 -1.73 -3.57 3.15
C TRP A 77 -2.89 -4.20 2.37
N ASP A 78 -3.32 -5.38 2.81
CA ASP A 78 -4.50 -6.06 2.26
C ASP A 78 -5.78 -5.51 2.89
N GLY A 79 -6.91 -5.60 2.19
CA GLY A 79 -8.18 -5.13 2.72
C GLY A 79 -9.35 -5.35 1.76
N PHE A 80 -10.43 -4.62 2.02
CA PHE A 80 -11.64 -4.72 1.23
C PHE A 80 -12.10 -3.36 0.74
N MET A 81 -12.46 -3.30 -0.53
CA MET A 81 -13.12 -2.15 -1.14
C MET A 81 -14.58 -2.50 -1.42
N THR A 82 -15.50 -1.65 -0.95
CA THR A 82 -16.93 -1.78 -1.26
C THR A 82 -17.23 -1.02 -2.54
N THR A 83 -17.69 -1.73 -3.56
CA THR A 83 -18.16 -1.16 -4.83
C THR A 83 -19.65 -1.43 -5.02
N SER A 84 -20.22 -0.99 -6.15
CA SER A 84 -21.59 -1.36 -6.54
C SER A 84 -21.76 -2.87 -6.77
N GLU A 85 -20.68 -3.60 -7.03
CA GLU A 85 -20.65 -5.05 -7.19
C GLU A 85 -20.53 -5.79 -5.83
N GLY A 86 -20.44 -5.04 -4.74
CA GLY A 86 -20.28 -5.55 -3.39
C GLY A 86 -18.86 -5.40 -2.84
N ARG A 87 -18.58 -6.17 -1.79
CA ARG A 87 -17.29 -6.16 -1.10
C ARG A 87 -16.28 -7.01 -1.87
N GLN A 88 -15.20 -6.40 -2.35
CA GLN A 88 -14.13 -7.04 -3.10
C GLN A 88 -12.79 -6.91 -2.37
N GLU A 89 -11.92 -7.90 -2.55
CA GLU A 89 -10.54 -7.84 -2.04
C GLU A 89 -9.77 -6.74 -2.78
N ALA A 90 -8.94 -6.00 -2.06
CA ALA A 90 -8.09 -4.97 -2.63
C ALA A 90 -6.83 -4.80 -1.79
N VAL A 91 -5.71 -4.52 -2.45
CA VAL A 91 -4.54 -3.97 -1.76
C VAL A 91 -4.65 -2.46 -1.76
N PHE A 92 -4.17 -1.84 -0.69
CA PHE A 92 -4.15 -0.40 -0.49
C PHE A 92 -2.70 0.07 -0.36
N VAL A 93 -2.43 1.29 -0.82
CA VAL A 93 -1.15 1.97 -0.68
C VAL A 93 -1.38 3.40 -0.21
N GLU A 94 -0.94 3.70 1.00
CA GLU A 94 -0.97 5.02 1.64
C GLU A 94 0.40 5.65 1.48
N SER A 95 0.45 6.86 0.89
CA SER A 95 1.72 7.48 0.47
C SER A 95 1.85 8.91 1.00
N TYR A 96 3.05 9.25 1.47
CA TYR A 96 3.39 10.58 1.99
C TYR A 96 4.77 11.05 1.54
N GLU A 97 4.94 12.37 1.46
CA GLU A 97 6.22 13.03 1.22
C GLU A 97 6.49 14.05 2.34
N GLN A 98 7.73 14.09 2.83
CA GLN A 98 8.12 14.98 3.91
C GLN A 98 7.90 16.45 3.54
N GLY A 99 7.31 17.21 4.46
CA GLY A 99 7.05 18.64 4.28
C GLY A 99 5.84 18.97 3.38
N THR A 100 5.13 17.95 2.87
CA THR A 100 3.85 18.14 2.18
C THR A 100 2.69 18.13 3.17
N PRO A 101 1.63 18.94 2.94
CA PRO A 101 0.52 19.05 3.90
C PRO A 101 -0.41 17.82 3.91
N ALA A 102 -0.33 16.95 2.90
CA ALA A 102 -1.21 15.80 2.80
C ALA A 102 -0.67 14.70 1.89
N GLY A 103 -1.04 13.46 2.20
CA GLY A 103 -0.83 12.28 1.37
C GLY A 103 -2.09 11.81 0.64
N PHE A 104 -2.03 10.60 0.10
CA PHE A 104 -3.15 9.96 -0.58
C PHE A 104 -3.14 8.45 -0.42
N ILE A 105 -4.28 7.82 -0.71
CA ILE A 105 -4.43 6.36 -0.72
C ILE A 105 -4.86 5.90 -2.10
N MET A 106 -4.10 4.97 -2.66
CA MET A 106 -4.48 4.20 -3.84
C MET A 106 -4.92 2.80 -3.46
N ALA A 107 -5.74 2.17 -4.29
CA ALA A 107 -6.11 0.78 -4.16
C ALA A 107 -6.17 0.08 -5.51
N GLN A 108 -5.93 -1.23 -5.53
CA GLN A 108 -6.22 -2.07 -6.68
C GLN A 108 -6.90 -3.35 -6.22
N ARG A 109 -8.02 -3.67 -6.87
CA ARG A 109 -8.79 -4.87 -6.59
C ARG A 109 -8.08 -6.11 -7.09
N TYR A 110 -8.36 -7.23 -6.46
CA TYR A 110 -8.02 -8.55 -6.96
C TYR A 110 -9.12 -9.55 -6.59
N GLN A 111 -9.10 -10.73 -7.20
CA GLN A 111 -10.03 -11.81 -6.86
C GLN A 111 -9.33 -13.15 -6.76
N ARG A 112 -9.95 -14.06 -6.01
CA ARG A 112 -9.56 -15.48 -5.99
C ARG A 112 -10.12 -16.16 -7.24
N ALA A 113 -9.25 -16.81 -8.00
CA ALA A 113 -9.55 -17.47 -9.25
C ALA A 113 -9.19 -18.97 -9.24
N GLY A 114 -9.70 -19.69 -10.25
CA GLY A 114 -9.43 -21.11 -10.47
C GLY A 114 -10.27 -22.07 -9.62
N PHE A 115 -10.28 -23.35 -10.02
CA PHE A 115 -11.16 -24.40 -9.47
C PHE A 115 -11.01 -24.63 -7.96
N LEU A 116 -9.81 -24.36 -7.40
CA LEU A 116 -9.53 -24.48 -5.97
C LEU A 116 -9.37 -23.13 -5.25
N LYS A 117 -9.65 -22.00 -5.91
CA LYS A 117 -9.44 -20.63 -5.36
C LYS A 117 -8.03 -20.36 -4.81
N LYS A 118 -7.03 -21.13 -5.28
CA LYS A 118 -5.62 -21.00 -4.89
C LYS A 118 -4.87 -19.94 -5.70
N LYS A 119 -5.46 -19.48 -6.81
CA LYS A 119 -4.88 -18.41 -7.64
C LYS A 119 -5.54 -17.09 -7.27
N ARG A 120 -4.80 -16.00 -7.45
CA ARG A 120 -5.34 -14.65 -7.40
C ARG A 120 -5.04 -13.96 -8.72
N GLU A 121 -5.89 -13.03 -9.12
CA GLU A 121 -5.70 -12.21 -10.31
C GLU A 121 -6.15 -10.77 -10.03
N SER A 122 -5.44 -9.80 -10.60
CA SER A 122 -5.80 -8.39 -10.51
C SER A 122 -7.12 -8.10 -11.21
N LEU A 123 -7.93 -7.21 -10.63
CA LEU A 123 -9.21 -6.79 -11.15
C LEU A 123 -9.19 -5.31 -11.52
N GLY A 124 -9.22 -5.03 -12.83
CA GLY A 124 -9.22 -3.66 -13.35
C GLY A 124 -7.94 -2.89 -13.02
N ASN A 125 -8.04 -1.57 -13.13
CA ASN A 125 -6.92 -0.65 -12.93
C ASN A 125 -6.85 -0.14 -11.48
N PRO A 126 -5.68 0.35 -11.05
CA PRO A 126 -5.54 1.18 -9.86
C PRO A 126 -6.58 2.30 -9.78
N ALA A 127 -7.05 2.58 -8.58
CA ALA A 127 -7.94 3.68 -8.26
C ALA A 127 -7.35 4.55 -7.14
N LEU A 128 -7.51 5.86 -7.25
CA LEU A 128 -7.30 6.78 -6.14
C LEU A 128 -8.55 6.75 -5.25
N VAL A 129 -8.41 6.26 -4.02
CA VAL A 129 -9.56 6.06 -3.12
C VAL A 129 -9.68 7.15 -2.05
N GLU A 130 -8.57 7.79 -1.70
CA GLU A 130 -8.56 8.92 -0.77
C GLU A 130 -7.54 9.96 -1.21
N LYS A 131 -7.91 11.24 -1.04
CA LYS A 131 -7.04 12.41 -1.22
C LYS A 131 -6.96 13.16 0.10
N ASN A 132 -5.89 13.91 0.27
CA ASN A 132 -5.68 14.79 1.43
C ASN A 132 -5.64 14.02 2.76
N THR A 133 -5.09 12.81 2.75
CA THR A 133 -4.92 12.02 3.96
C THR A 133 -3.92 12.74 4.86
N ALA A 134 -4.23 12.85 6.16
CA ALA A 134 -3.34 13.51 7.11
C ALA A 134 -1.95 12.84 7.09
N PRO A 135 -0.87 13.63 7.03
CA PRO A 135 0.49 13.09 6.97
C PRO A 135 0.80 12.26 8.20
N LEU A 136 1.61 11.20 8.01
CA LEU A 136 2.09 10.41 9.15
C LEU A 136 3.15 11.18 9.94
N PHE A 137 3.98 12.00 9.29
CA PHE A 137 5.11 12.73 9.88
C PHE A 137 5.28 14.12 9.27
#